data_AF-A0A0C3LR76-F1
#
_entry.id   AF-A0A0C3LR76-F1
#
_cell.length_a   1.000
_cell.length_b   1.000
_cell.length_c   1.000
_cell.angle_alpha   90.00
_cell.angle_beta   90.00
_cell.angle_gamma   90.00
#
_symmetry.space_group_name_H-M   'P 1'
#
loop_
_entity.id
_entity.type
_entity.pdbx_description
1 polymer ?
#
loop_
_entity_poly.entity_id
_entity_poly.type
_entity_poly.pdbx_seq_one_letter_code
_entity_poly.pdbx_strand_id
1 'polypeptide(L)'
;MADAYHASYVAWYSNVDNTLSGNPRPGSLSSEYRDWSVGGDWLTWEGQQQNIYFPDSGVTVQTHIDGGAQDRDFTTWAGWAQRTSDWKTFNCYRDNSRLVFYLDLPVPDGTNKGIYCWSSYWCV
;
A
#
# COMPACT_ATOMS: atom_id res chain seq x y z
N MET A 1 19.95 -1.20 18.48
CA MET A 1 19.93 -2.17 17.37
C MET A 1 18.48 -2.34 16.97
N ALA A 2 18.18 -2.13 15.68
CA ALA A 2 16.90 -2.37 14.99
C ALA A 2 15.62 -1.97 15.76
N ASP A 3 15.33 -0.67 15.88
CA ASP A 3 14.00 -0.24 16.34
C ASP A 3 13.08 0.11 15.15
N ALA A 4 13.23 -0.62 14.04
CA ALA A 4 12.41 -0.51 12.84
C ALA A 4 11.99 -1.91 12.38
N TYR A 5 10.82 -2.00 11.77
CA TYR A 5 10.31 -3.22 11.15
C TYR A 5 9.74 -2.89 9.78
N HIS A 6 9.61 -3.92 8.93
CA HIS A 6 8.85 -3.81 7.70
C HIS A 6 7.40 -4.20 7.94
N ALA A 7 6.50 -3.50 7.26
CA ALA A 7 5.08 -3.76 7.24
C ALA A 7 4.52 -3.31 5.89
N SER A 8 3.39 -3.89 5.53
CA SER A 8 2.69 -3.59 4.29
C SER A 8 1.45 -2.73 4.58
N TYR A 9 1.30 -1.64 3.83
CA TYR A 9 0.11 -0.78 3.86
C TYR A 9 -0.33 -0.47 2.44
N VAL A 10 -1.62 -0.15 2.28
CA VAL A 10 -2.14 0.51 1.09
C VAL A 10 -2.46 1.95 1.45
N ALA A 11 -2.00 2.88 0.63
CA ALA A 11 -2.21 4.32 0.81
C ALA A 11 -3.24 4.82 -0.22
N TRP A 12 -4.38 5.30 0.25
CA TRP A 12 -5.45 5.80 -0.61
C TRP A 12 -5.37 7.32 -0.77
N TYR A 13 -5.41 7.76 -2.03
CA TYR A 13 -5.43 9.17 -2.39
C TYR A 13 -6.65 9.46 -3.27
N SER A 14 -7.47 10.42 -2.86
CA SER A 14 -8.61 10.87 -3.67
C SER A 14 -8.18 11.65 -4.92
N ASN A 15 -6.98 12.24 -4.88
CA ASN A 15 -6.31 12.87 -6.02
C ASN A 15 -4.96 12.17 -6.26
N VAL A 16 -4.80 11.57 -7.44
CA VAL A 16 -3.59 10.83 -7.84
C VAL A 16 -2.33 11.69 -7.85
N ASP A 17 -2.44 12.99 -8.16
CA ASP A 17 -1.29 13.90 -8.23
C ASP A 17 -0.58 14.03 -6.86
N ASN A 18 -1.34 13.84 -5.77
CA ASN A 18 -0.79 13.85 -4.41
C ASN A 18 0.12 12.64 -4.13
N THR A 19 -0.02 11.55 -4.87
CA THR A 19 0.90 10.41 -4.75
C THR A 19 2.27 10.72 -5.35
N LEU A 20 2.36 11.70 -6.27
CA LEU A 20 3.54 11.97 -7.08
C LEU A 20 4.45 13.05 -6.47
N SER A 21 3.97 13.86 -5.52
CA SER A 21 4.69 15.02 -4.97
C SER A 21 5.57 14.75 -3.75
N GLY A 22 5.65 13.50 -3.27
CA GLY A 22 6.76 13.03 -2.43
C GLY A 22 6.78 13.48 -0.97
N ASN A 23 5.62 13.73 -0.37
CA ASN A 23 5.35 13.80 1.06
C ASN A 23 3.87 14.01 1.45
N PRO A 24 2.86 14.03 0.54
CA PRO A 24 1.48 14.19 1.01
C PRO A 24 1.01 13.01 1.83
N ARG A 25 0.39 13.31 2.97
CA ARG A 25 -0.34 12.32 3.74
C ARG A 25 -1.45 11.71 2.87
N PRO A 26 -1.61 10.38 2.87
CA PRO A 26 -2.73 9.76 2.21
C PRO A 26 -4.05 10.24 2.81
N GLY A 27 -5.10 10.26 1.99
CA GLY A 27 -6.46 10.57 2.47
C GLY A 27 -7.00 9.47 3.39
N SER A 28 -6.53 8.23 3.23
CA SER A 28 -6.71 7.15 4.20
C SER A 28 -5.58 6.13 4.04
N LEU A 29 -5.18 5.52 5.16
CA LEU A 29 -4.20 4.44 5.19
C LEU A 29 -4.93 3.16 5.61
N SER A 30 -4.64 2.04 4.96
CA SER A 30 -5.15 0.75 5.43
C SER A 30 -4.59 0.42 6.81
N SER A 31 -5.17 -0.59 7.47
CA SER A 31 -4.51 -1.23 8.60
C SER A 31 -3.12 -1.74 8.22
N GLU A 32 -2.24 -1.89 9.21
CA GLU A 32 -0.98 -2.59 9.05
C GLU A 32 -1.23 -4.06 8.68
N TYR A 33 -0.60 -4.53 7.61
CA TYR A 33 -0.66 -5.93 7.21
C TYR A 33 0.65 -6.66 7.49
N ARG A 34 0.52 -7.75 8.24
CA ARG A 34 1.57 -8.73 8.51
C ARG A 34 1.07 -10.13 8.22
N ASP A 35 1.97 -10.96 7.72
CA ASP A 35 1.77 -12.38 7.66
C ASP A 35 2.18 -13.03 9.00
N TRP A 36 1.19 -13.19 9.88
CA TRP A 36 1.36 -13.86 11.17
C TRP A 36 1.61 -15.37 11.05
N SER A 37 1.31 -15.98 9.89
CA SER A 37 1.57 -17.41 9.68
C SER A 37 3.06 -17.74 9.57
N VAL A 38 3.88 -16.75 9.22
CA VAL A 38 5.35 -16.84 9.12
C VAL A 38 6.07 -16.07 10.24
N GLY A 39 5.38 -15.80 11.36
CA GLY A 39 5.98 -15.12 12.51
C GLY A 39 5.84 -13.59 12.51
N GLY A 40 4.93 -13.05 11.70
CA GLY A 40 4.63 -11.62 11.67
C GLY A 40 5.48 -10.82 10.69
N ASP A 41 5.95 -11.48 9.62
CA ASP A 41 6.68 -10.81 8.54
C ASP A 41 5.74 -9.90 7.72
N TRP A 42 6.27 -9.06 6.83
CA TRP A 42 5.41 -8.20 6.01
C TRP A 42 4.58 -9.02 5.01
N LEU A 43 3.35 -8.58 4.77
CA LEU A 43 2.50 -9.23 3.77
C LEU A 43 3.08 -9.04 2.37
N THR A 44 3.26 -10.12 1.62
CA THR A 44 3.58 -10.05 0.18
C THR A 44 2.29 -9.92 -0.62
N TRP A 45 2.20 -8.89 -1.45
CA TRP A 45 0.99 -8.59 -2.24
C TRP A 45 0.82 -9.49 -3.46
N GLU A 46 1.93 -10.06 -3.94
CA GLU A 46 1.99 -10.83 -5.18
C GLU A 46 1.34 -12.21 -5.05
N GLY A 47 0.62 -12.62 -6.10
CA GLY A 47 -0.01 -13.93 -6.20
C GLY A 47 -1.22 -14.13 -5.31
N GLN A 48 -1.66 -13.11 -4.56
CA GLN A 48 -2.79 -13.19 -3.64
C GLN A 48 -3.79 -12.07 -3.91
N GLN A 49 -5.08 -12.43 -3.83
CA GLN A 49 -6.15 -11.43 -3.83
C GLN A 49 -6.45 -11.02 -2.39
N GLN A 50 -6.48 -9.71 -2.12
CA GLN A 50 -6.73 -9.17 -0.78
C GLN A 50 -7.91 -8.20 -0.79
N ASN A 51 -8.72 -8.21 0.26
CA ASN A 51 -9.76 -7.21 0.50
C ASN A 51 -9.29 -6.24 1.58
N ILE A 52 -9.16 -4.98 1.19
CA ILE A 52 -8.59 -3.90 2.01
C ILE A 52 -9.70 -2.94 2.38
N TYR A 53 -9.87 -2.71 3.67
CA TYR A 53 -10.81 -1.73 4.20
C TYR A 53 -10.03 -0.51 4.71
N PHE A 54 -10.51 0.67 4.34
CA PHE A 54 -9.96 1.97 4.73
C PHE A 54 -10.90 2.64 5.72
N PRO A 55 -10.64 2.55 7.05
CA PRO A 55 -11.59 3.01 8.07
C PRO A 55 -11.96 4.48 7.94
N ASP A 56 -10.99 5.36 7.60
CA ASP A 56 -11.23 6.81 7.56
C ASP A 56 -12.14 7.23 6.41
N SER A 57 -12.21 6.42 5.34
CA SER A 57 -12.98 6.73 4.13
C SER A 57 -14.17 5.80 3.91
N GLY A 58 -14.27 4.69 4.67
CA GLY A 58 -15.26 3.64 4.46
C GLY A 58 -15.08 2.89 3.12
N VAL A 59 -13.97 3.12 2.42
CA VAL A 59 -13.69 2.52 1.11
C VAL A 59 -13.20 1.08 1.32
N THR A 60 -13.72 0.17 0.51
CA THR A 60 -13.17 -1.18 0.38
C THR A 60 -12.62 -1.36 -1.02
N VAL A 61 -11.41 -1.92 -1.10
CA VAL A 61 -10.72 -2.23 -2.34
C VAL A 61 -10.34 -3.70 -2.35
N GLN A 62 -10.66 -4.40 -3.42
CA GLN A 62 -10.10 -5.70 -3.72
C GLN A 62 -8.84 -5.52 -4.57
N THR A 63 -7.75 -6.18 -4.24
CA THR A 63 -6.48 -6.05 -4.94
C THR A 63 -6.01 -7.41 -5.45
N HIS A 64 -5.34 -7.42 -6.59
CA HIS A 64 -4.62 -8.56 -7.13
C HIS A 64 -3.34 -8.08 -7.81
N ILE A 65 -2.19 -8.43 -7.23
CA ILE A 65 -0.89 -8.23 -7.85
C ILE A 65 -0.41 -9.59 -8.34
N ASP A 66 0.07 -9.66 -9.58
CA ASP A 66 0.57 -10.90 -10.16
C ASP A 66 1.79 -11.44 -9.39
N GLY A 67 1.98 -12.76 -9.44
CA GLY A 67 3.24 -13.37 -9.01
C GLY A 67 4.44 -12.85 -9.82
N GLY A 68 5.51 -12.42 -9.14
CA GLY A 68 6.74 -11.92 -9.77
C GLY A 68 6.61 -10.52 -10.40
N ALA A 69 5.58 -9.75 -10.00
CA ALA A 69 5.44 -8.36 -10.38
C ALA A 69 6.56 -7.46 -9.86
N GLN A 70 7.18 -7.80 -8.72
CA GLN A 70 8.25 -7.01 -8.10
C GLN A 70 9.53 -6.98 -8.94
N ASP A 71 9.78 -8.05 -9.71
CA ASP A 71 10.94 -8.22 -10.59
C ASP A 71 10.75 -7.56 -11.97
N ARG A 72 9.57 -6.99 -12.24
CA ARG A 72 9.27 -6.31 -13.51
C ARG A 72 9.94 -4.94 -13.58
N ASP A 73 10.09 -4.42 -14.79
CA ASP A 73 10.60 -3.06 -15.02
C ASP A 73 9.63 -2.01 -14.47
N PHE A 74 10.17 -0.84 -14.10
CA PHE A 74 9.36 0.31 -13.67
C PHE A 74 8.27 0.63 -14.70
N THR A 75 7.06 0.93 -14.22
CA THR A 75 5.82 1.18 -14.98
C THR A 75 5.27 -0.01 -15.76
N THR A 76 5.85 -1.20 -15.63
CA THR A 76 5.23 -2.41 -16.17
C THR A 76 3.95 -2.72 -15.41
N TRP A 77 2.91 -3.13 -16.14
CA TRP A 77 1.67 -3.60 -15.52
C TRP A 77 1.97 -4.73 -14.53
N ALA A 78 1.41 -4.63 -13.34
CA ALA A 78 1.67 -5.50 -12.19
C ALA A 78 0.40 -6.20 -11.68
N GLY A 79 -0.78 -5.67 -12.02
CA GLY A 79 -2.05 -6.19 -11.51
C GLY A 79 -3.16 -5.15 -11.53
N TRP A 80 -4.11 -5.28 -10.61
CA TRP A 80 -5.23 -4.36 -10.48
C TRP A 80 -5.71 -4.20 -9.05
N ALA A 81 -6.41 -3.10 -8.82
CA ALA A 81 -7.20 -2.85 -7.63
C ALA A 81 -8.61 -2.45 -8.07
N GLN A 82 -9.64 -2.87 -7.35
CA GLN A 82 -11.04 -2.56 -7.67
C GLN A 82 -11.74 -2.06 -6.42
N ARG A 83 -12.27 -0.85 -6.50
CA ARG A 83 -13.14 -0.32 -5.45
C ARG A 83 -14.50 -1.02 -5.53
N THR A 84 -14.87 -1.70 -4.47
CA THR A 84 -16.04 -2.60 -4.49
C THR A 84 -17.37 -1.85 -4.45
N SER A 85 -17.37 -0.59 -4.00
CA SER A 85 -18.58 0.23 -3.90
C SER A 85 -19.17 0.62 -5.25
N ASP A 86 -18.32 0.82 -6.27
CA ASP A 86 -18.72 1.31 -7.59
C ASP A 86 -18.08 0.54 -8.76
N TRP A 87 -17.40 -0.57 -8.47
CA TRP A 87 -16.70 -1.42 -9.44
C TRP A 87 -15.62 -0.71 -10.24
N LYS A 88 -15.18 0.48 -9.81
CA LYS A 88 -14.09 1.19 -10.46
C LYS A 88 -12.81 0.38 -10.31
N THR A 89 -12.22 0.04 -11.45
CA THR A 89 -10.96 -0.71 -11.52
C THR A 89 -9.81 0.25 -11.80
N PHE A 90 -8.71 0.05 -11.10
CA PHE A 90 -7.45 0.77 -11.19
C PHE A 90 -6.39 -0.23 -11.66
N ASN A 91 -5.62 0.13 -12.68
CA ASN A 91 -4.51 -0.68 -13.12
C ASN A 91 -3.31 -0.40 -12.23
N CYS A 92 -2.71 -1.46 -11.69
CA CYS A 92 -1.52 -1.35 -10.86
C CYS A 92 -0.27 -1.58 -11.70
N TYR A 93 0.74 -0.75 -11.48
CA TYR A 93 2.03 -0.79 -12.16
C TYR A 93 3.15 -0.90 -11.14
N ARG A 94 4.25 -1.52 -11.54
CA ARG A 94 5.47 -1.56 -10.74
C ARG A 94 6.00 -0.14 -10.57
N ASP A 95 6.15 0.30 -9.32
CA ASP A 95 6.78 1.58 -9.00
C ASP A 95 8.30 1.40 -8.79
N ASN A 96 9.05 2.47 -8.58
CA ASN A 96 10.51 2.43 -8.45
C ASN A 96 10.99 2.55 -6.98
N SER A 97 10.16 2.16 -6.01
CA SER A 97 10.50 2.26 -4.58
C SER A 97 10.78 3.68 -4.10
N ARG A 98 10.18 4.68 -4.75
CA ARG A 98 10.20 6.07 -4.28
C ARG A 98 9.50 6.22 -2.93
N LEU A 99 10.01 7.12 -2.11
CA LEU A 99 9.35 7.54 -0.87
C LEU A 99 8.08 8.33 -1.23
N VAL A 100 6.93 7.89 -0.73
CA VAL A 100 5.64 8.54 -1.00
C VAL A 100 5.26 9.48 0.14
N PHE A 101 5.42 9.03 1.38
CA PHE A 101 5.13 9.84 2.56
C PHE A 101 5.97 9.40 3.75
N TYR A 102 6.02 10.30 4.74
CA TYR A 102 6.46 10.01 6.09
C TYR A 102 5.37 10.42 7.10
N LEU A 103 5.07 9.55 8.06
CA LEU A 103 4.17 9.84 9.18
C LEU A 103 4.94 9.83 10.50
N ASP A 104 5.01 11.00 11.13
CA ASP A 104 5.38 11.14 12.54
C ASP A 104 4.32 10.57 13.48
N LEU A 105 4.73 10.27 14.71
CA LEU A 105 3.85 9.83 15.79
C LEU A 105 2.72 10.84 16.10
N PRO A 106 1.53 10.36 16.51
CA PRO A 106 1.12 8.95 16.63
C PRO A 106 0.75 8.33 15.27
N VAL A 107 1.08 7.05 15.08
CA VAL A 107 0.75 6.31 13.84
C VAL A 107 -0.51 5.43 14.03
N PRO A 108 -1.23 5.10 12.94
CA PRO A 108 -2.51 4.38 13.03
C PRO A 108 -2.43 2.97 13.62
N ASP A 109 -1.27 2.31 13.53
CA ASP A 109 -1.05 0.97 14.12
C ASP A 109 -0.82 1.01 15.64
N GLY A 110 -0.78 2.19 16.25
CA GLY A 110 -0.61 2.37 17.69
C GLY A 110 0.81 2.14 18.20
N THR A 111 1.79 1.96 17.32
CA THR A 111 3.19 1.84 17.72
C THR A 111 3.82 3.20 18.03
N ASN A 112 4.92 3.18 18.78
CA ASN A 112 5.77 4.35 19.02
C ASN A 112 6.85 4.51 17.95
N LYS A 113 6.58 4.08 16.70
CA LYS A 113 7.48 4.23 15.55
C LYS A 113 6.82 5.10 14.48
N GLY A 114 7.61 5.94 13.79
CA GLY A 114 7.14 6.64 12.59
C GLY A 114 7.07 5.70 11.38
N ILE A 115 6.28 6.04 10.36
CA ILE A 115 6.15 5.25 9.13
C ILE A 115 6.84 5.98 7.98
N TYR A 116 7.84 5.33 7.39
CA TYR A 116 8.36 5.68 6.07
C TYR A 116 7.76 4.74 5.03
N CYS A 117 7.09 5.27 4.02
CA CYS A 117 6.42 4.46 3.01
C CYS A 117 7.12 4.58 1.66
N TRP A 118 7.74 3.48 1.23
CA TRP A 118 8.30 3.32 -0.12
C TRP A 118 7.34 2.51 -0.99
N SER A 119 7.01 3.03 -2.16
CA SER A 119 6.02 2.42 -3.04
C SER A 119 6.60 1.25 -3.83
N SER A 120 6.01 0.06 -3.67
CA SER A 120 6.27 -1.07 -4.58
C SER A 120 5.38 -1.02 -5.82
N TYR A 121 4.12 -0.59 -5.65
CA TYR A 121 3.10 -0.59 -6.70
C TYR A 121 2.27 0.68 -6.65
N TRP A 122 1.88 1.17 -7.83
CA TRP A 122 1.04 2.34 -8.00
C TRP A 122 -0.18 2.01 -8.86
N CYS A 123 -1.38 2.28 -8.36
CA CYS A 123 -2.64 1.92 -9.00
C CYS A 123 -3.46 3.16 -9.40
N VAL A 124 -3.90 3.24 -10.66
CA VAL A 124 -4.66 4.38 -11.23
C VAL A 124 -5.79 4.02 -12.17
#